data_AF-A0A3N6D7S3-F1
#
_entry.id   AF-A0A3N6D7S3-F1
#
_cell.length_a   1.000
_cell.length_b   1.000
_cell.length_c   1.000
_cell.angle_alpha   90.00
_cell.angle_beta   90.00
_cell.angle_gamma   90.00
#
_symmetry.space_group_name_H-M   'P 1'
#
loop_
_entity.id
_entity.type
_entity.pdbx_description
1 polymer ?
#
loop_
_entity_poly.entity_id
_entity_poly.type
_entity_poly.pdbx_seq_one_letter_code
_entity_poly.pdbx_strand_id
1 'polypeptide(L)'
;MAVCGEPTVADEIFAQPAGERPPVPEWIVTGAGTGATSASVGRHLRGHGRKTRLAVVDPENSAYFPAWASGCDDYTIGMPSRTPGIGRPRTEPGFLPEVIDLMIPVPDAASVAALRWLRTAAGIDAGPSTGTHFWGTCHPVARMREAGVRGSVVTVIAADGVGGDGRLRRVLPAR
;
A
#
# COMPACT_ATOMS: atom_id res chain seq x y z
N MET A 1 -24.47 -9.87 -5.35
CA MET A 1 -24.11 -11.26 -5.70
C MET A 1 -22.65 -11.46 -5.32
N ALA A 2 -22.38 -12.35 -4.36
CA ALA A 2 -21.03 -12.68 -3.92
C ALA A 2 -20.33 -13.54 -4.98
N VAL A 3 -19.13 -13.13 -5.41
CA VAL A 3 -18.23 -14.00 -6.16
C VAL A 3 -17.42 -14.82 -5.15
N CYS A 4 -17.30 -16.11 -5.46
CA CYS A 4 -16.63 -17.15 -4.71
C CYS A 4 -15.17 -16.78 -4.33
N GLY A 5 -14.86 -16.74 -3.03
CA GLY A 5 -14.04 -17.77 -2.40
C GLY A 5 -12.52 -17.59 -2.23
N GLU A 6 -11.90 -16.47 -2.63
CA GLU A 6 -10.50 -16.20 -2.28
C GLU A 6 -10.40 -15.17 -1.14
N PRO A 7 -9.52 -15.39 -0.14
CA PRO A 7 -9.29 -14.43 0.92
C PRO A 7 -8.79 -13.11 0.32
N THR A 8 -9.34 -11.99 0.78
CA THR A 8 -8.83 -10.69 0.34
C THR A 8 -7.48 -10.40 1.00
N VAL A 9 -6.71 -9.46 0.45
CA VAL A 9 -5.50 -8.93 1.11
C VAL A 9 -5.79 -8.46 2.54
N ALA A 10 -6.97 -7.89 2.79
CA ALA A 10 -7.39 -7.52 4.13
C ALA A 10 -7.55 -8.76 5.03
N ASP A 11 -8.19 -9.81 4.51
CA ASP A 11 -8.32 -11.08 5.22
C ASP A 11 -6.94 -11.67 5.49
N GLU A 12 -6.00 -11.68 4.55
CA GLU A 12 -4.64 -12.19 4.79
C GLU A 12 -3.83 -11.38 5.82
N ILE A 13 -3.99 -10.04 5.85
CA ILE A 13 -3.32 -9.19 6.86
C ILE A 13 -3.81 -9.53 8.28
N PHE A 14 -5.11 -9.83 8.40
CA PHE A 14 -5.78 -10.05 9.68
C PHE A 14 -6.01 -11.53 10.04
N ALA A 15 -5.86 -12.45 9.08
CA ALA A 15 -5.96 -13.88 9.24
C ALA A 15 -4.60 -14.45 9.58
N GLN A 16 -4.42 -14.84 10.84
CA GLN A 16 -3.36 -15.75 11.24
C GLN A 16 -3.91 -16.76 12.26
N PRO A 17 -3.38 -18.00 12.27
CA PRO A 17 -3.85 -19.04 13.17
C PRO A 17 -3.82 -18.61 14.65
N ALA A 18 -4.75 -19.15 15.43
CA ALA A 18 -4.92 -18.87 16.85
C ALA A 18 -3.69 -19.33 17.65
N GLY A 19 -2.66 -18.49 17.73
CA GLY A 19 -1.46 -18.79 18.52
C GLY A 19 -0.45 -17.65 18.55
N GLU A 20 -0.31 -16.92 17.44
CA GLU A 20 0.55 -15.76 17.33
C GLU A 20 -0.27 -14.61 16.76
N ARG A 21 -0.87 -13.77 17.62
CA ARG A 21 -1.40 -12.48 17.18
C ARG A 21 -0.24 -11.47 17.24
N PRO A 22 0.48 -11.20 16.14
CA PRO A 22 1.29 -9.99 16.09
C PRO A 22 0.40 -8.78 16.42
N PRO A 23 0.95 -7.74 17.05
CA PRO A 23 0.18 -6.56 17.40
C PRO A 23 -0.52 -6.01 16.16
N VAL A 24 -1.76 -5.57 16.35
CA VAL A 24 -2.55 -4.85 15.32
C VAL A 24 -1.67 -3.72 14.79
N PRO A 25 -1.44 -3.63 13.47
CA PRO A 25 -0.52 -2.65 12.94
C PRO A 25 -1.04 -1.23 13.16
N GLU A 26 -0.11 -0.30 13.37
CA GLU A 26 -0.42 1.12 13.42
C GLU A 26 -0.77 1.65 12.04
N TRP A 27 -0.09 1.11 11.02
CA TRP A 27 -0.28 1.47 9.62
C TRP A 27 -0.28 0.24 8.71
N ILE A 28 -1.16 0.28 7.72
CA ILE A 28 -1.08 -0.56 6.52
C ILE A 28 -0.76 0.37 5.35
N VAL A 29 0.22 -0.02 4.54
CA VAL A 29 0.66 0.70 3.34
C VAL A 29 0.38 -0.17 2.12
N THR A 30 -0.38 0.36 1.18
CA THR A 30 -0.69 -0.28 -0.11
C THR A 30 -0.55 0.74 -1.24
N GLY A 31 -0.86 0.35 -2.46
CA GLY A 31 -0.92 1.21 -3.64
C GLY A 31 -2.28 1.06 -4.32
N ALA A 32 -2.55 1.92 -5.29
CA ALA A 32 -3.80 1.90 -6.03
C ALA A 32 -3.55 1.62 -7.52
N GLY A 33 -4.07 0.50 -8.01
CA GLY A 33 -4.18 0.18 -9.44
C GLY A 33 -5.59 0.43 -9.95
N THR A 34 -6.50 -0.50 -9.69
CA THR A 34 -7.96 -0.28 -9.80
C THR A 34 -8.56 0.32 -8.52
N GLY A 35 -7.77 0.35 -7.43
CA GLY A 35 -8.21 0.72 -6.09
C GLY A 35 -8.83 -0.42 -5.27
N ALA A 36 -9.03 -1.61 -5.86
CA ALA A 36 -9.69 -2.73 -5.17
C ALA A 36 -9.01 -3.14 -3.85
N THR A 37 -7.68 -3.21 -3.82
CA THR A 37 -6.92 -3.56 -2.61
C THR A 37 -7.08 -2.51 -1.52
N SER A 38 -6.84 -1.24 -1.81
CA SER A 38 -7.00 -0.14 -0.86
C SER A 38 -8.45 -0.01 -0.37
N ALA A 39 -9.43 -0.19 -1.25
CA ALA A 39 -10.84 -0.20 -0.89
C ALA A 39 -11.20 -1.35 0.05
N SER A 40 -10.73 -2.57 -0.25
CA SER A 40 -10.99 -3.75 0.59
C SER A 40 -10.38 -3.58 1.98
N VAL A 41 -9.11 -3.19 2.06
CA VAL A 41 -8.42 -2.93 3.34
C VAL A 41 -9.13 -1.82 4.11
N GLY A 42 -9.37 -0.68 3.48
CA GLY A 42 -10.00 0.47 4.13
C GLY A 42 -11.41 0.14 4.66
N ARG A 43 -12.25 -0.52 3.86
CA ARG A 43 -13.58 -0.98 4.31
C ARG A 43 -13.48 -1.98 5.45
N HIS A 44 -12.54 -2.92 5.41
CA HIS A 44 -12.32 -3.84 6.52
C HIS A 44 -11.95 -3.08 7.81
N LEU A 45 -11.03 -2.13 7.74
CA LEU A 45 -10.62 -1.32 8.89
C LEU A 45 -11.80 -0.55 9.50
N ARG A 46 -12.58 0.15 8.67
CA ARG A 46 -13.72 0.96 9.11
C ARG A 46 -14.88 0.10 9.63
N GLY A 47 -15.23 -0.95 8.89
CA GLY A 47 -16.32 -1.86 9.25
C GLY A 47 -16.09 -2.60 10.57
N HIS A 48 -14.83 -2.80 10.97
CA HIS A 48 -14.46 -3.47 12.23
C HIS A 48 -13.95 -2.51 13.32
N GLY A 49 -14.08 -1.18 13.13
CA GLY A 49 -13.65 -0.18 14.10
C GLY A 49 -12.16 -0.24 14.46
N ARG A 50 -11.30 -0.69 13.54
CA ARG A 50 -9.86 -0.81 13.78
C ARG A 50 -9.21 0.58 13.81
N LYS A 51 -8.32 0.79 14.79
CA LYS A 51 -7.51 2.03 14.89
C LYS A 51 -6.34 2.11 13.90
N THR A 52 -6.03 1.01 13.23
CA THR A 52 -5.04 0.96 12.16
C THR A 52 -5.36 1.98 11.09
N ARG A 53 -4.34 2.72 10.65
CA ARG A 53 -4.45 3.72 9.59
C ARG A 53 -4.05 3.12 8.24
N LEU A 54 -4.68 3.59 7.16
CA LEU A 54 -4.38 3.19 5.79
C LEU A 54 -3.62 4.30 5.07
N ALA A 55 -2.39 4.00 4.63
CA ALA A 55 -1.66 4.81 3.67
C ALA A 55 -1.69 4.18 2.28
N VAL A 56 -1.83 5.02 1.25
CA VAL A 56 -1.78 4.60 -0.15
C VAL A 56 -0.64 5.34 -0.85
N VAL A 57 0.30 4.59 -1.41
CA VAL A 57 1.39 5.13 -2.24
C VAL A 57 0.87 5.39 -3.65
N ASP A 58 1.31 6.51 -4.22
CA ASP A 58 0.91 6.94 -5.55
C ASP A 58 2.13 7.37 -6.37
N PRO A 59 2.47 6.67 -7.47
CA PRO A 59 3.65 6.99 -8.28
C PRO A 59 3.45 8.29 -9.08
N GLU A 60 4.54 8.81 -9.65
CA GLU A 60 4.47 9.93 -10.60
C GLU A 60 3.50 9.66 -11.75
N ASN A 61 2.87 10.73 -12.26
CA ASN A 61 1.90 10.68 -13.35
C ASN A 61 0.65 9.83 -13.03
N SER A 62 0.28 9.75 -11.76
CA SER A 62 -0.99 9.20 -11.33
C SER A 62 -1.98 10.32 -10.99
N ALA A 63 -3.26 10.08 -11.31
CA ALA A 63 -4.38 10.95 -10.99
C ALA A 63 -4.83 10.82 -9.53
N TYR A 64 -4.44 9.76 -8.80
CA TYR A 64 -5.02 9.46 -7.49
C TYR A 64 -4.63 10.47 -6.40
N PHE A 65 -3.36 10.83 -6.25
CA PHE A 65 -2.93 11.83 -5.25
C PHE A 65 -3.55 13.20 -5.53
N PRO A 66 -3.50 13.75 -6.76
CA PRO A 66 -4.18 15.00 -7.08
C PRO A 66 -5.70 14.95 -6.85
N ALA A 67 -6.36 13.85 -7.25
CA ALA A 67 -7.79 13.65 -6.99
C ALA A 67 -8.11 13.70 -5.50
N TRP A 68 -7.37 12.93 -4.69
CA TRP A 68 -7.55 12.88 -3.24
C TRP A 68 -7.28 14.23 -2.56
N ALA A 69 -6.20 14.91 -2.96
CA ALA A 69 -5.79 16.19 -2.37
C ALA A 69 -6.75 17.33 -2.72
N SER A 70 -7.35 17.31 -3.91
CA SER A 70 -8.29 18.33 -4.38
C SER A 70 -9.75 18.03 -4.05
N GLY A 71 -10.09 16.77 -3.76
CA GLY A 71 -11.47 16.31 -3.68
C GLY A 71 -12.17 16.17 -5.04
N CYS A 72 -11.41 16.25 -6.13
CA CYS A 72 -11.92 16.13 -7.50
C CYS A 72 -11.99 14.66 -7.92
N ASP A 73 -13.18 14.14 -8.14
CA ASP A 73 -13.43 12.73 -8.43
C ASP A 73 -13.17 12.33 -9.88
N ASP A 74 -13.21 13.30 -10.82
CA ASP A 74 -12.95 13.10 -12.25
C ASP A 74 -11.56 13.59 -12.70
N TYR A 75 -10.61 13.73 -11.75
CA TYR A 75 -9.25 14.16 -12.08
C TYR A 75 -8.60 13.24 -13.12
N THR A 76 -8.04 13.85 -14.16
CA THR A 76 -7.28 13.15 -15.19
C THR A 76 -5.93 13.81 -15.42
N ILE A 77 -4.96 12.99 -15.79
CA ILE A 77 -3.63 13.42 -16.21
C ILE A 77 -3.33 12.78 -17.57
N GLY A 78 -2.71 13.55 -18.47
CA GLY A 78 -2.45 13.12 -19.84
C GLY A 78 -1.35 12.06 -20.00
N MET A 79 -0.68 11.65 -18.93
CA MET A 79 0.42 10.68 -18.96
C MET A 79 0.16 9.53 -17.97
N PRO A 80 0.43 8.27 -18.34
CA PRO A 80 0.28 7.15 -17.43
C PRO A 80 1.47 7.04 -16.45
N SER A 81 1.22 6.43 -15.29
CA SER A 81 2.26 5.96 -14.37
C SER A 81 3.22 5.01 -15.09
N ARG A 82 4.52 5.12 -14.75
CA ARG A 82 5.56 4.19 -15.23
C ARG A 82 5.69 2.95 -14.36
N THR A 83 5.07 2.93 -13.18
CA THR A 83 5.15 1.81 -12.24
C THR A 83 4.05 0.80 -12.54
N PRO A 84 4.36 -0.42 -13.02
CA PRO A 84 3.35 -1.43 -13.32
C PRO A 84 2.43 -1.75 -12.15
N GLY A 85 1.13 -1.85 -12.44
CA GLY A 85 0.10 -2.28 -11.48
C GLY A 85 -0.43 -1.18 -10.55
N ILE A 86 0.24 -0.03 -10.44
CA ILE A 86 -0.21 1.11 -9.61
C ILE A 86 -0.09 2.45 -10.32
N GLY A 87 -0.92 3.40 -9.92
CA GLY A 87 -1.07 4.69 -10.57
C GLY A 87 -1.86 4.60 -11.86
N ARG A 88 -2.77 5.54 -12.08
CA ARG A 88 -3.63 5.58 -13.28
C ARG A 88 -3.70 7.00 -13.83
N PRO A 89 -3.82 7.19 -15.15
CA PRO A 89 -3.99 8.52 -15.74
C PRO A 89 -5.36 9.16 -15.43
N ARG A 90 -6.26 8.42 -14.78
CA ARG A 90 -7.58 8.86 -14.33
C ARG A 90 -7.96 8.08 -13.08
N THR A 91 -8.87 8.60 -12.28
CA THR A 91 -9.47 7.84 -11.17
C THR A 91 -10.25 6.64 -11.70
N GLU A 92 -10.20 5.52 -10.99
CA GLU A 92 -10.98 4.31 -11.30
C GLU A 92 -12.07 4.14 -10.23
N PRO A 93 -13.24 3.55 -10.55
CA PRO A 93 -14.36 3.42 -9.60
C PRO A 93 -14.03 2.67 -8.30
N GLY A 94 -12.98 1.84 -8.31
CA GLY A 94 -12.52 1.13 -7.11
C GLY A 94 -11.64 1.97 -6.20
N PHE A 95 -11.23 3.17 -6.60
CA PHE A 95 -10.50 4.11 -5.75
C PHE A 95 -11.49 4.84 -4.84
N LEU A 96 -11.33 4.66 -3.53
CA LEU A 96 -12.22 5.20 -2.51
C LEU A 96 -11.42 6.13 -1.59
N PRO A 97 -11.39 7.45 -1.88
CA PRO A 97 -10.67 8.44 -1.08
C PRO A 97 -11.04 8.41 0.41
N GLU A 98 -12.30 8.14 0.72
CA GLU A 98 -12.90 8.23 2.04
C GLU A 98 -12.38 7.20 3.04
N VAL A 99 -11.78 6.10 2.56
CA VAL A 99 -11.20 5.07 3.43
C VAL A 99 -9.69 5.25 3.63
N ILE A 100 -9.07 6.25 2.99
CA ILE A 100 -7.62 6.47 2.98
C ILE A 100 -7.26 7.57 4.00
N ASP A 101 -6.41 7.25 4.97
CA ASP A 101 -5.95 8.21 5.98
C ASP A 101 -4.79 9.07 5.49
N LEU A 102 -3.99 8.55 4.54
CA LEU A 102 -2.83 9.24 4.00
C LEU A 102 -2.54 8.79 2.57
N MET A 103 -2.45 9.73 1.63
CA MET A 103 -1.83 9.49 0.33
C MET A 103 -0.35 9.91 0.35
N ILE A 104 0.52 9.11 -0.27
CA ILE A 104 1.98 9.35 -0.31
C ILE A 104 2.41 9.38 -1.78
N PRO A 105 2.68 10.57 -2.36
CA PRO A 105 3.23 10.65 -3.70
C PRO A 105 4.69 10.16 -3.68
N VAL A 106 5.05 9.29 -4.63
CA VAL A 106 6.35 8.64 -4.69
C VAL A 106 7.03 8.94 -6.02
N PRO A 107 8.20 9.61 -6.01
CA PRO A 107 9.00 9.80 -7.21
C PRO A 107 9.41 8.46 -7.85
N ASP A 108 9.37 8.36 -9.18
CA ASP A 108 9.75 7.14 -9.91
C ASP A 108 11.21 6.74 -9.58
N ALA A 109 12.10 7.73 -9.51
CA ALA A 109 13.51 7.52 -9.14
C ALA A 109 13.66 6.97 -7.72
N ALA A 110 12.82 7.41 -6.78
CA ALA A 110 12.83 6.93 -5.41
C ALA A 110 12.32 5.48 -5.32
N SER A 111 11.27 5.15 -6.08
CA SER A 111 10.77 3.79 -6.23
C SER A 111 11.85 2.83 -6.72
N VAL A 112 12.56 3.19 -7.81
CA VAL A 112 13.64 2.37 -8.37
C VAL A 112 14.81 2.23 -7.40
N ALA A 113 15.21 3.32 -6.74
CA ALA A 113 16.28 3.29 -5.74
C ALA A 113 15.93 2.39 -4.55
N ALA A 114 14.69 2.48 -4.05
CA ALA A 114 14.16 1.63 -2.98
C ALA A 114 14.17 0.14 -3.35
N LEU A 115 13.73 -0.21 -4.56
CA LEU A 115 13.76 -1.59 -5.03
C LEU A 115 15.19 -2.14 -5.14
N ARG A 116 16.11 -1.34 -5.71
CA ARG A 116 17.53 -1.71 -5.78
C ARG A 116 18.12 -1.92 -4.39
N TRP A 117 17.80 -1.02 -3.46
CA TRP A 117 18.23 -1.13 -2.07
C TRP A 117 17.72 -2.42 -1.44
N LEU A 118 16.42 -2.73 -1.56
CA LEU A 118 15.83 -3.98 -1.04
C LEU A 118 16.55 -5.22 -1.57
N ARG A 119 16.85 -5.24 -2.87
CA ARG A 119 17.60 -6.35 -3.47
C ARG A 119 19.00 -6.49 -2.88
N THR A 120 19.73 -5.38 -2.75
CA THR A 120 21.13 -5.39 -2.26
C THR A 120 21.25 -5.62 -0.76
N ALA A 121 20.35 -5.04 0.05
CA ALA A 121 20.46 -5.02 1.50
C ALA A 121 19.69 -6.15 2.19
N ALA A 122 18.56 -6.57 1.61
CA ALA A 122 17.67 -7.59 2.19
C ALA A 122 17.57 -8.86 1.34
N GLY A 123 18.20 -8.92 0.16
CA GLY A 123 18.09 -10.06 -0.75
C GLY A 123 16.68 -10.29 -1.29
N ILE A 124 15.82 -9.26 -1.25
CA ILE A 124 14.44 -9.34 -1.72
C ILE A 124 14.42 -8.99 -3.21
N ASP A 125 14.15 -10.00 -4.04
CA ASP A 125 13.79 -9.80 -5.45
C ASP A 125 12.27 -9.68 -5.55
N ALA A 126 11.79 -8.62 -6.19
CA ALA A 126 10.37 -8.26 -6.19
C ALA A 126 10.00 -7.38 -7.39
N GLY A 127 8.69 -7.28 -7.65
CA GLY A 127 8.16 -6.48 -8.74
C GLY A 127 8.37 -4.97 -8.55
N PRO A 128 8.30 -4.18 -9.64
CA PRO A 128 8.58 -2.73 -9.62
C PRO A 128 7.80 -1.92 -8.57
N SER A 129 6.52 -2.24 -8.35
CA SER A 129 5.67 -1.52 -7.39
C SER A 129 6.13 -1.73 -5.95
N THR A 130 6.88 -2.78 -5.64
CA THR A 130 7.45 -3.02 -4.31
C THR A 130 8.39 -1.90 -3.88
N GLY A 131 9.15 -1.33 -4.82
CA GLY A 131 9.99 -0.15 -4.55
C GLY A 131 9.17 1.03 -4.07
N THR A 132 8.03 1.29 -4.73
CA THR A 132 7.10 2.37 -4.38
C THR A 132 6.50 2.17 -3.00
N HIS A 133 6.02 0.95 -2.72
CA HIS A 133 5.45 0.58 -1.43
C HIS A 133 6.46 0.72 -0.30
N PHE A 134 7.69 0.21 -0.51
CA PHE A 134 8.74 0.28 0.51
C PHE A 134 9.16 1.71 0.80
N TRP A 135 9.39 2.52 -0.24
CA TRP A 135 9.71 3.94 -0.05
C TRP A 135 8.61 4.66 0.73
N GLY A 136 7.33 4.45 0.35
CA GLY A 136 6.20 5.04 1.06
C GLY A 136 6.05 4.53 2.49
N THR A 137 6.44 3.28 2.78
CA THR A 137 6.43 2.70 4.13
C THR A 137 7.41 3.39 5.08
N CYS A 138 8.53 3.90 4.56
CA CYS A 138 9.50 4.64 5.37
C CYS A 138 8.87 5.90 5.99
N HIS A 139 7.85 6.49 5.37
CA HIS A 139 7.21 7.72 5.84
C HIS A 139 6.44 7.56 7.17
N PRO A 140 5.45 6.65 7.33
CA PRO A 140 4.82 6.41 8.61
C PRO A 140 5.82 5.87 9.66
N VAL A 141 6.81 5.07 9.26
CA VAL A 141 7.87 4.59 10.18
C VAL A 141 8.67 5.77 10.73
N ALA A 142 9.12 6.70 9.88
CA ALA A 142 9.85 7.88 10.32
C ALA A 142 9.02 8.73 11.29
N ARG A 143 7.75 9.01 10.95
CA ARG A 143 6.84 9.77 11.81
C ARG A 143 6.58 9.09 13.16
N MET A 144 6.43 7.76 13.17
CA MET A 144 6.27 7.00 14.41
C MET A 144 7.51 7.13 15.30
N ARG A 145 8.71 7.01 14.71
CA ARG A 145 9.97 7.17 15.46
C ARG A 145 10.14 8.59 16.02
N GLU A 146 9.86 9.61 15.22
CA GLU A 146 9.88 11.01 15.65
C GLU A 146 8.90 11.29 16.79
N ALA A 147 7.71 10.68 16.74
CA ALA A 147 6.68 10.83 17.76
C ALA A 147 6.86 9.91 18.99
N GLY A 148 7.91 9.07 19.03
CA GLY A 148 8.10 8.08 20.09
C GLY A 148 7.01 6.98 20.13
N VAL A 149 6.25 6.82 19.05
CA VAL A 149 5.18 5.83 18.93
C VAL A 149 5.77 4.47 18.53
N ARG A 150 5.53 3.47 19.36
CA ARG A 150 5.92 2.08 19.09
C ARG A 150 4.79 1.36 18.37
N GLY A 151 5.13 0.51 17.40
CA GLY A 151 4.15 -0.29 16.68
C GLY A 151 4.76 -0.97 15.46
N SER A 152 3.90 -1.57 14.65
CA SER A 152 4.26 -2.21 13.39
C SER A 152 3.61 -1.50 12.21
N VAL A 153 4.33 -1.47 11.09
CA VAL A 153 3.81 -1.09 9.78
C VAL A 153 3.81 -2.31 8.88
N VAL A 154 2.71 -2.54 8.19
CA VAL A 154 2.55 -3.61 7.19
C VAL A 154 2.54 -2.98 5.81
N THR A 155 3.25 -3.57 4.86
CA THR A 155 3.24 -3.15 3.46
C THR A 155 3.01 -4.33 2.54
N VAL A 156 2.43 -4.06 1.37
CA VAL A 156 2.29 -5.05 0.29
C VAL A 156 3.62 -5.16 -0.46
N ILE A 157 4.01 -6.39 -0.80
CA ILE A 157 5.11 -6.71 -1.72
C ILE A 157 4.50 -7.43 -2.91
N ALA A 158 4.71 -6.89 -4.11
CA ALA A 158 4.31 -7.56 -5.34
C ALA A 158 5.43 -8.48 -5.82
N ALA A 159 5.08 -9.71 -6.21
CA ALA A 159 6.01 -10.60 -6.88
C ALA A 159 6.42 -10.03 -8.25
N ASP A 160 7.64 -10.34 -8.69
CA ASP A 160 8.01 -10.22 -10.08
C ASP A 160 7.26 -11.29 -10.90
N GLY A 161 6.89 -10.99 -12.14
CA GLY A 161 5.99 -11.81 -12.97
C GLY A 161 6.50 -13.19 -13.39
N VAL A 162 7.35 -13.85 -12.61
CA VAL A 162 7.86 -15.22 -12.83
C VAL A 162 7.51 -16.10 -11.63
N GLY A 163 6.24 -16.48 -11.52
CA GLY A 163 5.80 -17.60 -10.67
C GLY A 163 5.81 -17.37 -9.14
N GLY A 164 5.94 -16.14 -8.67
CA GLY A 164 5.80 -15.82 -7.25
C GLY A 164 4.36 -15.50 -6.86
N ASP A 165 3.76 -16.33 -6.02
CA ASP A 165 2.55 -16.00 -5.26
C ASP A 165 2.78 -14.68 -4.50
N GLY A 166 1.90 -13.69 -4.69
CA GLY A 166 2.03 -12.33 -4.18
C GLY A 166 1.92 -12.26 -2.66
N ARG A 167 2.92 -12.78 -1.94
CA ARG A 167 2.87 -12.91 -0.49
C ARG A 167 3.08 -11.58 0.21
N LEU A 168 2.13 -11.21 1.05
CA LEU A 168 2.30 -10.25 2.14
C LEU A 168 3.53 -10.64 2.98
N ARG A 169 4.52 -9.74 3.07
CA ARG A 169 5.64 -9.88 4.02
C ARG A 169 5.54 -8.79 5.08
N ARG A 170 5.65 -9.20 6.35
CA ARG A 170 5.27 -8.41 7.53
C ARG A 170 6.47 -7.78 8.24
N VAL A 171 6.23 -6.56 8.75
CA VAL A 171 6.85 -5.80 9.84
C VAL A 171 8.27 -5.23 9.64
N LEU A 172 8.32 -3.93 9.32
CA LEU A 172 9.39 -3.06 9.81
C LEU A 172 9.00 -2.55 11.21
N PRO A 173 9.76 -2.88 12.28
CA PRO A 173 9.50 -2.33 13.59
C PRO A 173 9.93 -0.86 13.62
N ALA A 174 9.06 0.04 14.07
CA ALA A 174 9.50 1.35 14.55
C ALA A 174 10.06 1.14 15.97
N ARG A 175 11.39 1.00 16.08
CA ARG A 175 12.10 1.02 17.37
C ARG A 175 12.56 2.43 17.72
#